data_AF-A0A7V4JKM1-F1
#
_entry.id   AF-A0A7V4JKM1-F1
#
_cell.length_a   1.000
_cell.length_b   1.000
_cell.length_c   1.000
_cell.angle_alpha   90.00
_cell.angle_beta   90.00
_cell.angle_gamma   90.00
#
_symmetry.space_group_name_H-M   'P 1'
#
loop_
_entity.id
_entity.type
_entity.pdbx_description
1 polymer ?
#
loop_
_entity_poly.entity_id
_entity_poly.type
_entity_poly.pdbx_seq_one_letter_code
_entity_poly.pdbx_strand_id
1 'polypeptide(L)'
;MRNLLVTGMILFASFFLRAQDTVNTTVTDKPVRNTFYVNTLAYQQTVSSPVKGGMELFFSHRFGSISNGFNDLFGLYGGVNIRMSLSYGITDYLMAGIGSTMPNVWDLHGKVALLRQTRSGRIPVSVSFFANMAVDARDKMVYDIYTTYSYKHRFSYFYQLMIARKFGNVGALQVSPVIAY
;
A
#
# COMPACT_ATOMS: atom_id res chain seq x y z
N MET A 1 -5.32 -27.12 -24.52
CA MET A 1 -5.94 -26.02 -23.74
C MET A 1 -6.98 -26.49 -22.73
N ARG A 2 -7.96 -27.33 -23.12
CA ARG A 2 -8.99 -27.87 -22.21
C ARG A 2 -8.41 -28.57 -20.95
N ASN A 3 -7.36 -29.37 -21.12
CA ASN A 3 -6.77 -30.11 -20.00
C ASN A 3 -6.00 -29.20 -19.02
N LEU A 4 -5.36 -28.11 -19.49
CA LEU A 4 -4.70 -27.13 -18.62
C LEU A 4 -5.70 -26.34 -17.77
N LEU A 5 -6.87 -26.02 -18.33
CA LEU A 5 -7.95 -25.35 -17.60
C LEU A 5 -8.51 -26.24 -16.49
N VAL A 6 -8.72 -27.54 -16.78
CA VAL A 6 -9.21 -28.51 -15.80
C VAL A 6 -8.20 -28.72 -14.67
N THR A 7 -6.91 -28.85 -14.98
CA THR A 7 -5.86 -28.96 -13.96
C THR A 7 -5.75 -27.70 -13.11
N GLY A 8 -5.89 -26.51 -13.72
CA GLY A 8 -5.95 -25.24 -12.99
C GLY A 8 -7.15 -25.15 -12.05
N MET A 9 -8.33 -25.63 -12.50
CA MET A 9 -9.55 -25.66 -11.69
C MET A 9 -9.43 -26.62 -10.49
N ILE A 10 -8.82 -27.79 -10.68
CA ILE A 10 -8.62 -28.78 -9.61
C ILE A 10 -7.62 -28.24 -8.58
N LEU A 11 -6.52 -27.62 -9.02
CA LEU A 11 -5.54 -26.99 -8.12
C LEU A 11 -6.16 -25.83 -7.33
N PHE A 12 -7.07 -25.07 -7.95
CA PHE A 12 -7.81 -24.01 -7.28
C PHE A 12 -8.81 -24.55 -6.24
N ALA A 13 -9.46 -25.69 -6.52
CA ALA A 13 -10.40 -26.35 -5.62
C ALA A 13 -9.73 -26.88 -4.33
N SER A 14 -8.48 -27.36 -4.42
CA SER A 14 -7.72 -27.82 -3.24
C SER A 14 -7.45 -26.73 -2.20
N PHE A 15 -7.48 -25.44 -2.56
CA PHE A 15 -7.36 -24.33 -1.59
C PHE A 15 -8.61 -24.15 -0.71
N PHE A 16 -9.74 -24.78 -1.06
CA PHE A 16 -10.99 -24.69 -0.31
C PHE A 16 -11.20 -25.84 0.69
N LEU A 17 -10.35 -26.87 0.68
CA LEU A 17 -10.41 -27.95 1.67
C LEU A 17 -9.83 -27.45 3.01
N ARG A 18 -10.70 -27.30 4.01
CA ARG A 18 -10.36 -26.94 5.39
C ARG A 18 -10.45 -28.21 6.24
N ALA A 19 -9.31 -28.89 6.43
CA ALA A 19 -9.23 -30.14 7.18
C ALA A 19 -8.61 -29.96 8.60
N GLN A 20 -8.86 -28.84 9.27
CA GLN A 20 -8.42 -28.67 10.66
C GLN A 20 -9.60 -28.82 11.61
N ASP A 21 -9.49 -29.78 12.52
CA ASP A 21 -10.39 -29.94 13.65
C ASP A 21 -10.45 -28.66 14.47
N THR A 22 -11.65 -28.10 14.60
CA THR A 22 -11.94 -26.98 15.48
C THR A 22 -11.86 -27.44 16.93
N VAL A 23 -10.72 -27.20 17.57
CA VAL A 23 -10.70 -27.01 19.02
C VAL A 23 -11.60 -25.80 19.29
N ASN A 24 -12.74 -26.02 19.95
CA ASN A 24 -13.70 -24.99 20.36
C ASN A 24 -13.10 -24.13 21.49
N THR A 25 -12.02 -23.41 21.22
CA THR A 25 -11.74 -22.17 21.94
C THR A 25 -12.77 -21.17 21.45
N THR A 26 -13.52 -20.55 22.36
CA THR A 26 -14.40 -19.41 22.05
C THR A 26 -13.58 -18.32 21.36
N VAL A 27 -13.58 -18.31 20.03
CA VAL A 27 -12.80 -17.35 19.26
C VAL A 27 -13.46 -15.99 19.44
N THR A 28 -12.93 -15.20 20.38
CA THR A 28 -13.39 -13.82 20.56
C THR A 28 -13.34 -13.09 19.22
N ASP A 29 -14.46 -12.51 18.81
CA ASP A 29 -14.64 -11.84 17.52
C ASP A 29 -13.89 -10.51 17.51
N LYS A 30 -12.57 -10.59 17.39
CA LYS A 30 -11.64 -9.46 17.37
C LYS A 30 -10.96 -9.39 16.01
N PRO A 31 -10.51 -8.20 15.58
CA PRO A 31 -9.68 -8.08 14.38
C PRO A 31 -8.42 -8.96 14.45
N VAL A 32 -8.07 -9.54 13.31
CA VAL A 32 -6.78 -10.17 13.10
C VAL A 32 -5.69 -9.10 13.22
N ARG A 33 -4.63 -9.43 13.95
CA ARG A 33 -3.48 -8.53 14.16
C ARG A 33 -2.37 -8.84 13.16
N ASN A 34 -1.61 -7.81 12.82
CA ASN A 34 -0.38 -7.90 12.05
C ASN A 34 -0.60 -8.63 10.71
N THR A 35 -1.62 -8.25 9.94
CA THR A 35 -1.78 -8.71 8.55
C THR A 35 -0.55 -8.28 7.75
N PHE A 36 -0.18 -7.02 7.88
CA PHE A 36 1.14 -6.50 7.53
C PHE A 36 1.71 -5.75 8.74
N TYR A 37 3.03 -5.81 8.91
CA TYR A 37 3.74 -5.08 9.96
C TYR A 37 4.02 -3.62 9.59
N VAL A 38 3.88 -3.29 8.31
CA VAL A 38 4.16 -1.96 7.75
C VAL A 38 2.92 -1.42 7.08
N ASN A 39 2.71 -0.12 7.18
CA ASN A 39 1.65 0.63 6.49
C ASN A 39 1.88 0.71 4.96
N THR A 40 3.15 0.75 4.55
CA THR A 40 3.58 0.76 3.15
C THR A 40 4.65 -0.31 2.93
N LEU A 41 4.50 -1.10 1.87
CA LEU A 41 5.48 -2.09 1.43
C LEU A 41 6.03 -1.65 0.06
N ALA A 42 7.30 -1.22 0.03
CA ALA A 42 7.90 -0.50 -1.10
C ALA A 42 7.05 0.71 -1.52
N TYR A 43 6.35 0.63 -2.65
CA TYR A 43 5.46 1.71 -3.16
C TYR A 43 3.98 1.44 -2.93
N GLN A 44 3.62 0.28 -2.36
CA GLN A 44 2.24 -0.15 -2.24
C GLN A 44 1.73 0.00 -0.82
N GLN A 45 0.57 0.62 -0.67
CA GLN A 45 -0.11 0.67 0.63
C GLN A 45 -0.59 -0.71 1.04
N THR A 46 -0.51 -1.02 2.33
CA THR A 46 -1.10 -2.24 2.91
C THR A 46 -2.43 -1.92 3.58
N VAL A 47 -3.24 -2.94 3.87
CA VAL A 47 -4.44 -2.78 4.70
C VAL A 47 -4.15 -2.33 6.14
N SER A 48 -2.89 -2.37 6.58
CA SER A 48 -2.48 -1.92 7.92
C SER A 48 -2.31 -0.39 7.96
N SER A 49 -2.63 0.18 9.11
CA SER A 49 -2.44 1.60 9.44
C SER A 49 -1.90 1.72 10.87
N PRO A 50 -1.30 2.87 11.25
CA PRO A 50 -1.06 3.20 12.65
C PRO A 50 -2.35 3.04 13.48
N VAL A 51 -2.21 2.55 14.71
CA VAL A 51 -3.32 2.47 15.68
C VAL A 51 -3.80 3.87 16.07
N LYS A 52 -4.97 3.98 16.71
CA LYS A 52 -5.43 5.27 17.25
C LYS A 52 -4.35 5.94 18.12
N GLY A 53 -4.02 7.19 17.81
CA GLY A 53 -2.96 7.96 18.48
C GLY A 53 -1.53 7.60 18.06
N GLY A 54 -1.37 6.58 17.22
CA GLY A 54 -0.07 6.15 16.71
C GLY A 54 0.42 7.07 15.59
N MET A 55 1.73 7.31 15.59
CA MET A 55 2.41 8.11 14.58
C MET A 55 3.48 7.27 13.89
N GLU A 56 3.55 7.34 12.57
CA GLU A 56 4.53 6.64 11.74
C GLU A 56 5.28 7.65 10.88
N LEU A 57 6.60 7.70 11.07
CA LEU A 57 7.51 8.46 10.21
C LEU A 57 8.15 7.48 9.23
N PHE A 58 7.94 7.72 7.93
CA PHE A 58 8.39 6.84 6.86
C PHE A 58 9.38 7.57 5.96
N PHE A 59 10.55 6.96 5.77
CA PHE A 59 11.60 7.42 4.85
C PHE A 59 11.81 6.38 3.75
N SER A 60 11.74 6.83 2.50
CA SER A 60 11.96 5.99 1.32
C SER A 60 13.03 6.61 0.45
N HIS A 61 14.11 5.85 0.22
CA HIS A 61 15.15 6.20 -0.73
C HIS A 61 15.03 5.28 -1.95
N ARG A 62 14.75 5.84 -3.12
CA ARG A 62 14.76 5.09 -4.38
C ARG A 62 16.15 5.13 -4.99
N PHE A 63 16.75 3.96 -5.17
CA PHE A 63 17.99 3.79 -5.92
C PHE A 63 17.75 3.82 -7.42
N GLY A 64 18.77 4.24 -8.16
CA GLY A 64 18.79 4.24 -9.61
C GLY A 64 18.81 2.83 -10.22
N SER A 65 18.91 2.75 -11.54
CA SER A 65 18.99 1.47 -12.24
C SER A 65 20.30 0.75 -11.94
N ILE A 66 20.22 -0.57 -11.74
CA ILE A 66 21.39 -1.44 -11.58
C ILE A 66 22.26 -1.51 -12.85
N SER A 67 21.71 -1.13 -14.01
CA SER A 67 22.37 -1.20 -15.32
C SER A 67 23.65 -0.39 -15.42
N ASN A 68 23.83 0.61 -14.57
CA ASN A 68 24.97 1.52 -14.61
C ASN A 68 26.24 0.93 -13.96
N GLY A 69 26.12 -0.25 -13.33
CA GLY A 69 27.25 -0.98 -12.76
C GLY A 69 28.02 -0.16 -11.72
N PHE A 70 29.35 -0.28 -11.67
CA PHE A 70 30.16 0.43 -10.68
C PHE A 70 30.18 1.96 -10.84
N ASN A 71 29.76 2.51 -11.98
CA ASN A 71 29.80 3.95 -12.24
C ASN A 71 28.92 4.77 -11.28
N ASP A 72 27.82 4.18 -10.81
CA ASP A 72 26.97 4.74 -9.75
C ASP A 72 26.72 3.74 -8.62
N LEU A 73 27.64 2.78 -8.45
CA LEU A 73 27.56 1.69 -7.49
C LEU A 73 26.20 0.96 -7.55
N PHE A 74 25.86 0.43 -8.72
CA PHE A 74 24.67 -0.36 -8.99
C PHE A 74 23.37 0.40 -8.69
N GLY A 75 23.34 1.69 -9.02
CA GLY A 75 22.23 2.59 -8.76
C GLY A 75 22.23 3.21 -7.37
N LEU A 76 23.18 2.86 -6.48
CA LEU A 76 23.27 3.44 -5.13
C LEU A 76 23.45 4.96 -5.17
N TYR A 77 24.29 5.44 -6.10
CA TYR A 77 24.58 6.85 -6.34
C TYR A 77 23.82 7.44 -7.54
N GLY A 78 22.91 6.67 -8.13
CA GLY A 78 22.05 7.12 -9.23
C GLY A 78 21.02 8.16 -8.79
N GLY A 79 20.25 8.70 -9.74
CA GLY A 79 19.25 9.75 -9.49
C GLY A 79 18.36 9.46 -8.29
N VAL A 80 18.48 10.30 -7.26
CA VAL A 80 17.89 10.08 -5.94
C VAL A 80 16.48 10.64 -5.88
N ASN A 81 15.50 9.79 -5.58
CA ASN A 81 14.15 10.21 -5.25
C ASN A 81 13.86 9.82 -3.79
N ILE A 82 14.04 10.77 -2.89
CA ILE A 82 13.79 10.59 -1.46
C ILE A 82 12.39 11.10 -1.14
N ARG A 83 11.62 10.26 -0.46
CA ARG A 83 10.34 10.64 0.15
C ARG A 83 10.44 10.52 1.66
N MET A 84 9.92 11.52 2.36
CA MET A 84 9.65 11.49 3.79
C MET A 84 8.16 11.73 4.02
N SER A 85 7.52 10.98 4.91
CA SER A 85 6.13 11.22 5.29
C SER A 85 5.83 10.91 6.73
N LEU A 86 4.89 11.67 7.28
CA LEU A 86 4.34 11.46 8.60
C LEU A 86 2.88 11.05 8.47
N SER A 87 2.53 9.94 9.11
CA SER A 87 1.18 9.38 9.14
C SER A 87 0.69 9.25 10.57
N TYR A 88 -0.56 9.60 10.82
CA TYR A 88 -1.18 9.57 12.14
C TYR A 88 -2.50 8.80 12.12
N GLY A 89 -2.66 7.87 13.05
CA GLY A 89 -3.90 7.12 13.26
C GLY A 89 -4.91 7.95 14.04
N ILE A 90 -5.86 8.58 13.34
CA ILE A 90 -6.94 9.36 13.96
C ILE A 90 -7.85 8.42 14.77
N THR A 91 -8.15 7.25 14.21
CA THR A 91 -8.87 6.15 14.86
C THR A 91 -8.25 4.82 14.47
N ASP A 92 -8.74 3.71 15.02
CA ASP A 92 -8.32 2.37 14.57
C ASP A 92 -8.81 2.01 13.15
N TYR A 93 -9.53 2.92 12.50
CA TYR A 93 -10.05 2.77 11.13
C TYR A 93 -9.63 3.89 10.19
N LEU A 94 -9.16 5.03 10.70
CA LEU A 94 -8.84 6.20 9.89
C LEU A 94 -7.45 6.71 10.21
N MET A 95 -6.66 6.91 9.17
CA MET A 95 -5.35 7.54 9.23
C MET A 95 -5.27 8.66 8.19
N ALA A 96 -4.55 9.71 8.54
CA ALA A 96 -4.20 10.80 7.64
C ALA A 96 -2.71 11.11 7.78
N GLY A 97 -2.13 11.74 6.75
CA GLY A 97 -0.74 12.11 6.79
C GLY A 97 -0.35 13.10 5.70
N ILE A 98 0.89 13.54 5.82
CA ILE A 98 1.54 14.48 4.91
C ILE A 98 2.89 13.90 4.50
N GLY A 99 3.28 14.13 3.26
CA GLY A 99 4.57 13.73 2.73
C GLY A 99 5.22 14.82 1.90
N SER A 100 6.52 14.67 1.73
CA SER A 100 7.31 15.44 0.79
C SER A 100 8.27 14.51 0.07
N THR A 101 8.43 14.74 -1.22
CA THR A 101 9.31 13.99 -2.11
C THR A 101 10.21 14.96 -2.86
N MET A 102 11.51 14.68 -2.89
CA MET A 102 12.46 15.48 -3.64
C MET A 102 12.17 15.40 -5.17
N PRO A 103 12.34 16.50 -5.93
CA PRO A 103 12.95 17.77 -5.50
C PRO A 103 12.01 18.73 -4.76
N ASN A 104 10.70 18.78 -5.06
CA ASN A 104 9.75 19.61 -4.30
C ASN A 104 8.29 19.21 -4.59
N VAL A 105 7.91 17.97 -4.29
CA VAL A 105 6.52 17.51 -4.37
C VAL A 105 5.99 17.34 -2.96
N TRP A 106 4.83 17.92 -2.67
CA TRP A 106 4.16 17.78 -1.37
C TRP A 106 2.89 16.98 -1.54
N ASP A 107 2.57 16.12 -0.58
CA ASP A 107 1.41 15.25 -0.67
C ASP A 107 0.61 15.20 0.63
N LEU A 108 -0.71 15.13 0.51
CA LEU A 108 -1.63 14.76 1.57
C LEU A 108 -2.19 13.38 1.26
N HIS A 109 -2.27 12.53 2.27
CA HIS A 109 -2.81 11.18 2.10
C HIS A 109 -3.71 10.78 3.26
N GLY A 110 -4.61 9.85 2.98
CA GLY A 110 -5.49 9.25 3.97
C GLY A 110 -5.77 7.79 3.66
N LYS A 111 -6.01 7.02 4.71
CA LYS A 111 -6.40 5.60 4.62
C LYS A 111 -7.56 5.32 5.54
N VAL A 112 -8.59 4.66 5.02
CA VAL A 112 -9.74 4.19 5.78
C VAL A 112 -9.86 2.67 5.69
N ALA A 113 -9.96 1.99 6.83
CA ALA A 113 -10.27 0.57 6.91
C ALA A 113 -11.80 0.40 6.83
N LEU A 114 -12.26 -0.16 5.72
CA LEU A 114 -13.69 -0.42 5.47
C LEU A 114 -14.13 -1.72 6.14
N LEU A 115 -13.29 -2.76 6.06
CA LEU A 115 -13.51 -4.06 6.71
C LEU A 115 -12.21 -4.53 7.35
N ARG A 116 -12.31 -5.19 8.51
CA ARG A 116 -11.16 -5.81 9.17
C ARG A 116 -11.43 -7.29 9.32
N GLN A 117 -10.54 -8.13 8.78
CA GLN A 117 -10.62 -9.58 8.94
C GLN A 117 -10.75 -9.91 10.43
N THR A 118 -11.73 -10.73 10.80
CA THR A 118 -11.93 -11.16 12.18
C THR A 118 -11.35 -12.54 12.43
N ARG A 119 -10.93 -12.78 13.67
CA ARG A 119 -10.39 -14.09 14.10
C ARG A 119 -11.45 -15.19 14.04
N SER A 120 -12.71 -14.84 14.29
CA SER A 120 -13.86 -15.75 14.21
C SER A 120 -14.16 -16.23 12.78
N GLY A 121 -13.63 -15.53 11.76
CA GLY A 121 -13.94 -15.78 10.36
C GLY A 121 -15.22 -15.09 9.85
N ARG A 122 -15.99 -14.41 10.73
CA ARG A 122 -17.19 -13.64 10.35
C ARG A 122 -16.91 -12.64 9.23
N ILE A 123 -15.77 -11.95 9.30
CA ILE A 123 -15.24 -11.13 8.22
C ILE A 123 -13.97 -11.84 7.72
N PRO A 124 -14.00 -12.46 6.53
CA PRO A 124 -12.90 -13.31 6.08
C PRO A 124 -11.69 -12.54 5.50
N VAL A 125 -11.86 -11.25 5.22
CA VAL A 125 -10.85 -10.39 4.56
C VAL A 125 -10.81 -9.00 5.19
N SER A 126 -9.67 -8.33 5.09
CA SER A 126 -9.55 -6.90 5.38
C SER A 126 -9.67 -6.12 4.08
N VAL A 127 -10.39 -5.01 4.13
CA VAL A 127 -10.54 -4.07 3.02
C VAL A 127 -10.23 -2.67 3.51
N SER A 128 -9.31 -1.99 2.84
CA SER A 128 -8.97 -0.59 3.11
C SER A 128 -8.97 0.21 1.82
N PHE A 129 -9.27 1.50 1.91
CA PHE A 129 -9.15 2.44 0.81
C PHE A 129 -8.13 3.51 1.16
N PHE A 130 -7.24 3.80 0.21
CA PHE A 130 -6.23 4.84 0.33
C PHE A 130 -6.43 5.88 -0.76
N ALA A 131 -6.27 7.15 -0.39
CA ALA A 131 -6.30 8.27 -1.28
C ALA A 131 -5.10 9.18 -1.01
N ASN A 132 -4.54 9.73 -2.08
CA ASN A 132 -3.44 10.67 -2.04
C ASN A 132 -3.67 11.78 -3.06
N MET A 133 -3.32 12.99 -2.68
CA MET A 133 -3.25 14.16 -3.55
C MET A 133 -1.88 14.77 -3.37
N ALA A 134 -1.16 14.95 -4.47
CA ALA A 134 0.13 15.60 -4.48
C ALA A 134 0.12 16.87 -5.32
N VAL A 135 0.98 17.81 -4.96
CA VAL A 135 1.23 19.04 -5.69
C VAL A 135 2.73 19.16 -5.96
N ASP A 136 3.07 19.36 -7.22
CA ASP A 136 4.42 19.73 -7.60
C ASP A 136 4.65 21.21 -7.30
N ALA A 137 5.58 21.52 -6.41
CA ALA A 137 5.91 22.87 -5.95
C ALA A 137 7.26 23.40 -6.52
N ARG A 138 7.82 22.77 -7.57
CA ARG A 138 9.03 23.27 -8.26
C ARG A 138 8.82 24.65 -8.92
N ASP A 139 9.90 25.35 -9.24
CA ASP A 139 9.83 26.66 -9.93
C ASP A 139 9.05 26.59 -11.26
N LYS A 140 8.30 27.66 -11.59
CA LYS A 140 7.56 27.80 -12.84
C LYS A 140 8.45 27.70 -14.08
N MET A 141 9.74 28.07 -13.99
CA MET A 141 10.69 27.95 -15.10
C MET A 141 10.84 26.51 -15.64
N VAL A 142 10.53 25.50 -14.82
CA VAL A 142 10.51 24.08 -15.27
C VAL A 142 9.37 23.81 -16.26
N TYR A 143 8.35 24.68 -16.30
CA TYR A 143 7.11 24.49 -17.03
C TYR A 143 6.90 25.48 -18.19
N ASP A 144 7.71 26.55 -18.25
CA ASP A 144 7.65 27.60 -19.29
C ASP A 144 8.11 27.15 -20.69
N ILE A 145 8.60 25.91 -20.81
CA ILE A 145 8.97 25.30 -22.10
C ILE A 145 7.71 24.90 -22.90
N TYR A 146 6.53 24.87 -22.28
CA TYR A 146 5.27 24.49 -22.90
C TYR A 146 4.30 25.69 -22.94
N THR A 147 3.94 26.12 -24.14
CA THR A 147 3.01 27.24 -24.42
C THR A 147 1.56 27.02 -23.94
N THR A 148 1.27 25.92 -23.23
CA THR A 148 -0.06 25.53 -22.75
C THR A 148 0.00 24.95 -21.33
N TYR A 149 0.80 25.56 -20.46
CA TYR A 149 0.89 25.16 -19.06
C TYR A 149 -0.24 25.78 -18.21
N SER A 150 -1.06 24.93 -17.57
CA SER A 150 -2.05 25.33 -16.57
C SER A 150 -1.61 24.90 -15.18
N TYR A 151 -1.89 25.71 -14.15
CA TYR A 151 -1.63 25.37 -12.74
C TYR A 151 -2.23 24.03 -12.32
N LYS A 152 -3.32 23.60 -12.98
CA LYS A 152 -3.98 22.31 -12.76
C LYS A 152 -3.07 21.10 -13.06
N HIS A 153 -2.08 21.24 -13.95
CA HIS A 153 -1.15 20.16 -14.30
C HIS A 153 -0.12 19.86 -13.20
N ARG A 154 -0.14 20.62 -12.10
CA ARG A 154 0.74 20.42 -10.94
C ARG A 154 0.17 19.43 -9.94
N PHE A 155 -1.11 19.11 -10.03
CA PHE A 155 -1.77 18.19 -9.12
C PHE A 155 -1.80 16.79 -9.70
N SER A 156 -1.57 15.81 -8.84
CA SER A 156 -1.79 14.40 -9.14
C SER A 156 -2.60 13.75 -8.03
N TYR A 157 -3.42 12.78 -8.41
CA TYR A 157 -4.29 12.04 -7.51
C TYR A 157 -4.02 10.55 -7.65
N PHE A 158 -3.97 9.85 -6.52
CA PHE A 158 -3.76 8.41 -6.49
C PHE A 158 -4.74 7.76 -5.53
N TYR A 159 -5.43 6.73 -6.01
CA TYR A 159 -6.40 5.96 -5.25
C TYR A 159 -6.06 4.49 -5.32
N GLN A 160 -6.15 3.81 -4.18
CA GLN A 160 -5.86 2.38 -4.09
C GLN A 160 -6.89 1.70 -3.18
N LEU A 161 -7.54 0.67 -3.70
CA LEU A 161 -8.38 -0.23 -2.91
C LEU A 161 -7.55 -1.46 -2.55
N MET A 162 -7.38 -1.76 -1.27
CA MET A 162 -6.57 -2.88 -0.79
C MET A 162 -7.50 -3.96 -0.22
N ILE A 163 -7.37 -5.18 -0.72
CA ILE A 163 -8.10 -6.35 -0.23
C ILE A 163 -7.08 -7.40 0.18
N ALA A 164 -7.07 -7.77 1.45
CA ALA A 164 -6.07 -8.67 2.00
C ALA A 164 -6.66 -9.78 2.87
N ARG A 165 -5.97 -10.91 2.92
CA ARG A 165 -6.26 -12.02 3.84
C ARG A 165 -4.98 -12.55 4.46
N LYS A 166 -4.98 -12.69 5.79
CA LYS A 166 -3.95 -13.42 6.54
C LYS A 166 -4.36 -14.88 6.70
N PHE A 167 -3.42 -15.80 6.44
CA PHE A 167 -3.57 -17.25 6.53
C PHE A 167 -2.84 -17.78 7.78
N GLY A 168 -3.34 -17.41 8.97
CA GLY A 168 -2.70 -17.78 10.23
C GLY A 168 -1.27 -17.25 10.31
N ASN A 169 -0.32 -18.12 10.67
CA ASN A 169 1.10 -17.78 10.76
C ASN A 169 1.87 -18.01 9.45
N VAL A 170 1.22 -18.50 8.39
CA VAL A 170 1.88 -18.82 7.11
C VAL A 170 2.23 -17.54 6.33
N GLY A 171 1.36 -16.55 6.36
CA GLY A 171 1.56 -15.28 5.67
C GLY A 171 0.28 -14.52 5.38
N ALA A 172 0.38 -13.45 4.62
CA ALA A 172 -0.76 -12.67 4.14
C ALA A 172 -0.63 -12.40 2.63
N LEU A 173 -1.76 -12.38 1.94
CA LEU A 173 -1.86 -12.01 0.53
C LEU A 173 -2.72 -10.75 0.43
N GLN A 174 -2.33 -9.84 -0.46
CA GLN A 174 -3.09 -8.63 -0.76
C GLN A 174 -3.13 -8.39 -2.27
N VAL A 175 -4.30 -7.97 -2.75
CA VAL A 175 -4.49 -7.42 -4.09
C VAL A 175 -4.84 -5.94 -3.96
N SER A 176 -4.39 -5.13 -4.91
CA SER A 176 -4.49 -3.67 -4.81
C SER A 176 -4.70 -3.01 -6.18
N PRO A 177 -5.92 -3.02 -6.73
CA PRO A 177 -6.22 -2.18 -7.88
C PRO A 177 -5.97 -0.70 -7.54
N VAL A 178 -5.39 0.00 -8.52
CA VAL A 178 -5.01 1.42 -8.40
C VAL A 178 -5.60 2.21 -9.56
N ILE A 179 -5.91 3.47 -9.28
CA ILE A 179 -6.20 4.50 -10.29
C ILE A 179 -5.33 5.70 -9.95
N ALA A 180 -4.66 6.25 -10.96
CA ALA A 180 -3.84 7.45 -10.85
C ALA A 180 -4.24 8.44 -11.95
N TYR A 181 -4.23 9.73 -11.62
CA TYR A 181 -4.50 10.84 -12.52
C TYR A 181 -3.52 11.98 -12.28
#